data_AF-A0A8J6E939-F1
#
_entry.id   AF-A0A8J6E939-F1
#
_cell.length_a   1.000
_cell.length_b   1.000
_cell.length_c   1.000
_cell.angle_alpha   90.00
_cell.angle_beta   90.00
_cell.angle_gamma   90.00
#
_symmetry.space_group_name_H-M   'P 1'
#
loop_
_entity.id
_entity.type
_entity.pdbx_description
1 polymer ?
#
loop_
_entity_poly.entity_id
_entity_poly.type
_entity_poly.pdbx_seq_one_letter_code
_entity_poly.pdbx_strand_id
1 'polypeptide(L)'
;MLRAAVRSCNYLGIRISPALQTCWVSPARALHGAAAAGVAEEKKKMKTFDDLPGPSMFTNVYWIFIRGYLLYGQELQPIFKKKYGPMWGSSFGGYTAVNIADAELLEIFLRQEGKYPMRSDMKLWILYRELRDLALGPFTEEGHRWHTLRSTLNKRMLKPAEAVLYTGALNEVITDFLHTLDDLRKESPSGVMVNDIANLFYRFAFEGISYILFETRIGCLEKNVPPETSKFIASIGAMLKYMLIVTLLPEWSRNILPYYKLYIENWDNIFEFGELEVWKMSSMRLRRVSADSRLYRVYSVCVCVHLEERKWILNSLCM
;
A
#
# COMPACT_ATOMS: atom_id res chain seq x y z
N MET A 1 24.63 -8.21 -22.72
CA MET A 1 23.55 -8.29 -23.73
C MET A 1 22.74 -6.99 -23.75
N LEU A 2 23.38 -5.87 -24.10
CA LEU A 2 22.77 -4.53 -24.03
C LEU A 2 23.38 -3.62 -25.12
N ARG A 3 23.57 -4.17 -26.32
CA ARG A 3 24.15 -3.46 -27.49
C ARG A 3 23.48 -3.74 -28.83
N ALA A 4 22.31 -4.38 -28.88
CA ALA A 4 21.65 -4.68 -30.16
C ALA A 4 20.13 -4.59 -30.04
N ALA A 5 19.58 -3.43 -30.43
CA ALA A 5 18.18 -3.03 -30.65
C ALA A 5 18.09 -1.60 -30.10
N VAL A 6 17.98 -0.53 -30.88
CA VAL A 6 16.95 -0.29 -31.90
C VAL A 6 17.51 0.72 -32.92
N ARG A 7 17.60 0.29 -34.17
CA ARG A 7 17.72 1.12 -35.37
C ARG A 7 16.47 0.85 -36.20
N SER A 8 15.84 1.93 -36.68
CA SER A 8 14.77 1.97 -37.70
C SER A 8 13.39 1.40 -37.36
N CYS A 9 12.39 2.29 -37.26
CA CYS A 9 11.45 2.53 -38.36
C CYS A 9 10.44 3.62 -37.97
N ASN A 10 10.52 4.75 -38.68
CA ASN A 10 9.41 5.70 -38.82
C ASN A 10 8.39 5.13 -39.79
N TYR A 11 7.12 5.47 -39.56
CA TYR A 11 5.98 5.57 -40.47
C TYR A 11 4.75 4.86 -39.90
N LEU A 12 3.85 5.65 -39.33
CA LEU A 12 2.43 5.71 -39.70
C LEU A 12 1.79 6.83 -38.86
N GLY A 13 1.50 7.93 -39.54
CA GLY A 13 0.75 9.04 -38.98
C GLY A 13 -0.68 8.59 -38.66
N ILE A 14 -1.02 8.59 -37.38
CA ILE A 14 -2.41 8.51 -36.91
C ILE A 14 -2.61 9.68 -35.97
N ARG A 15 -3.43 10.64 -36.42
CA ARG A 15 -3.94 11.75 -35.61
C ARG A 15 -4.88 11.17 -34.53
N ILE A 16 -4.57 11.42 -33.26
CA ILE A 16 -5.51 11.23 -32.16
C ILE A 16 -6.02 12.63 -31.76
N SER A 17 -7.32 12.81 -31.82
CA SER A 17 -8.02 14.03 -31.39
C SER A 17 -8.01 14.12 -29.86
N PRO A 18 -7.75 15.30 -29.24
CA PRO A 18 -7.85 15.46 -27.80
C PRO A 18 -9.29 15.84 -27.43
N ALA A 19 -9.99 14.96 -26.72
CA ALA A 19 -11.24 15.30 -26.06
C ALA A 19 -11.20 14.78 -24.62
N LEU A 20 -10.78 15.66 -23.70
CA LEU A 20 -11.32 15.84 -22.35
C LEU A 20 -10.45 16.88 -21.64
N GLN A 21 -10.78 18.14 -21.92
CA GLN A 21 -10.19 19.31 -21.30
C GLN A 21 -11.00 19.66 -20.05
N THR A 22 -10.30 19.63 -18.91
CA THR A 22 -10.40 20.56 -17.76
C THR A 22 -11.77 20.75 -17.09
N CYS A 23 -11.94 20.15 -15.91
CA CYS A 23 -12.76 20.76 -14.87
C CYS A 23 -11.98 21.92 -14.24
N TRP A 24 -12.33 23.13 -14.64
CA TRP A 24 -11.94 24.37 -13.97
C TRP A 24 -12.66 24.45 -12.63
N VAL A 25 -11.93 24.35 -11.52
CA VAL A 25 -12.45 24.76 -10.21
C VAL A 25 -12.36 26.28 -10.16
N SER A 26 -13.51 26.94 -10.17
CA SER A 26 -13.63 28.38 -9.94
C SER A 26 -13.13 28.74 -8.53
N PRO A 27 -12.38 29.84 -8.34
CA PRO A 27 -12.01 30.29 -7.00
C PRO A 27 -13.25 30.89 -6.32
N ALA A 28 -13.66 30.28 -5.21
CA ALA A 28 -14.67 30.87 -4.33
C ALA A 28 -14.13 32.20 -3.76
N ARG A 29 -14.90 33.28 -3.98
CA ARG A 29 -14.68 34.60 -3.36
C ARG A 29 -14.71 34.46 -1.83
N ALA A 30 -13.57 34.63 -1.19
CA ALA A 30 -13.52 35.03 0.22
C ALA A 30 -13.75 36.55 0.29
N LEU A 31 -14.89 36.98 0.86
CA LEU A 31 -15.08 38.37 1.28
C LEU A 31 -14.08 38.65 2.42
N HIS A 32 -13.14 39.56 2.21
CA HIS A 32 -12.42 40.23 3.29
C HIS A 32 -12.71 41.73 3.19
N GLY A 33 -13.30 42.26 4.28
CA GLY A 33 -13.57 43.68 4.46
C GLY A 33 -12.27 44.49 4.47
N ALA A 34 -12.36 45.69 3.90
CA ALA A 34 -11.26 46.63 3.78
C ALA A 34 -10.87 47.27 5.12
N ALA A 35 -9.58 47.33 5.39
CA ALA A 35 -8.94 48.47 6.05
C ALA A 35 -7.50 48.56 5.55
N ALA A 36 -7.24 49.57 4.72
CA ALA A 36 -5.94 49.84 4.13
C ALA A 36 -5.03 50.57 5.15
N ALA A 37 -3.86 49.99 5.41
CA ALA A 37 -2.69 50.72 5.87
C ALA A 37 -1.50 50.26 5.01
N GLY A 38 -0.99 51.18 4.18
CA GLY A 38 0.04 50.89 3.20
C GLY A 38 1.38 50.56 3.85
N VAL A 39 1.79 49.31 3.72
CA VAL A 39 3.19 48.90 3.68
C VAL A 39 3.45 48.46 2.26
N ALA A 40 4.46 49.03 1.61
CA ALA A 40 4.90 48.60 0.28
C ALA A 40 5.43 47.17 0.38
N GLU A 41 4.53 46.20 0.24
CA GLU A 41 4.85 44.78 0.16
C GLU A 41 5.50 44.56 -1.21
N GLU A 42 6.82 44.46 -1.22
CA GLU A 42 7.57 43.95 -2.37
C GLU A 42 6.93 42.61 -2.75
N LYS A 43 6.19 42.57 -3.87
CA LYS A 43 5.56 41.33 -4.38
C LYS A 43 6.66 40.32 -4.69
N LYS A 44 7.09 39.60 -3.67
CA LYS A 44 8.12 38.57 -3.76
C LYS A 44 7.57 37.50 -4.70
N LYS A 45 8.10 37.44 -5.92
CA LYS A 45 7.72 36.44 -6.92
C LYS A 45 7.85 35.06 -6.26
N MET A 46 6.74 34.32 -6.18
CA MET A 46 6.75 32.97 -5.65
C MET A 46 7.67 32.11 -6.52
N LYS A 47 8.60 31.41 -5.85
CA LYS A 47 9.49 30.46 -6.51
C LYS A 47 8.70 29.26 -7.04
N THR A 48 9.09 28.75 -8.19
CA THR A 48 8.45 27.57 -8.81
C THR A 48 9.27 26.32 -8.56
N PHE A 49 8.78 25.17 -9.04
CA PHE A 49 9.51 23.90 -8.98
C PHE A 49 10.91 24.00 -9.62
N ASP A 50 11.04 24.77 -10.70
CA ASP A 50 12.31 24.93 -11.43
C ASP A 50 13.38 25.69 -10.62
N ASP A 51 12.96 26.44 -9.59
CA ASP A 51 13.87 27.13 -8.68
C ASP A 51 14.39 26.23 -7.54
N LEU A 52 13.84 25.02 -7.38
CA LEU A 52 14.31 24.07 -6.37
C LEU A 52 15.66 23.47 -6.79
N PRO A 53 16.63 23.36 -5.86
CA PRO A 53 17.81 22.56 -6.11
C PRO A 53 17.40 21.10 -6.29
N GLY A 54 18.19 20.31 -7.03
CA GLY A 54 17.89 18.90 -7.19
C GLY A 54 18.70 18.22 -8.28
N PRO A 55 18.71 16.88 -8.30
CA PRO A 55 19.24 16.14 -9.43
C PRO A 55 18.37 16.36 -10.68
N SER A 56 19.02 16.62 -11.81
CA SER A 56 18.36 16.55 -13.11
C SER A 56 17.86 15.13 -13.40
N MET A 57 16.93 14.97 -14.34
CA MET A 57 16.42 13.65 -14.76
C MET A 57 17.56 12.67 -15.07
N PHE A 58 18.57 13.10 -15.84
CA PHE A 58 19.72 12.26 -16.18
C PHE A 58 20.59 11.92 -14.97
N THR A 59 20.73 12.86 -14.03
CA THR A 59 21.45 12.62 -12.77
C THR A 59 20.73 11.55 -11.96
N ASN A 60 19.40 11.60 -11.85
CA ASN A 60 18.62 10.56 -11.17
C ASN A 60 18.77 9.19 -11.83
N VAL A 61 18.68 9.11 -13.16
CA VAL A 61 18.90 7.86 -13.91
C VAL A 61 20.30 7.30 -13.65
N TYR A 62 21.33 8.15 -13.62
CA TYR A 62 22.69 7.75 -13.28
C TYR A 62 22.78 7.17 -11.85
N TRP A 63 22.21 7.84 -10.85
CA TRP A 63 22.23 7.34 -9.47
C TRP A 63 21.47 6.01 -9.32
N ILE A 64 20.30 5.90 -9.92
CA ILE A 64 19.43 4.74 -9.76
C ILE A 64 20.01 3.52 -10.48
N PHE A 65 20.39 3.65 -11.75
CA PHE A 65 20.76 2.49 -12.57
C PHE A 65 22.27 2.27 -12.69
N ILE A 66 23.07 3.34 -12.82
CA ILE A 66 24.53 3.20 -13.02
C ILE A 66 25.25 3.04 -11.70
N ARG A 67 24.84 3.78 -10.66
CA ARG A 67 25.39 3.65 -9.31
C ARG A 67 24.70 2.57 -8.47
N GLY A 68 23.61 1.99 -8.99
CA GLY A 68 22.96 0.82 -8.38
C GLY A 68 22.04 1.13 -7.19
N TYR A 69 21.51 2.35 -7.06
CA TYR A 69 20.66 2.75 -5.92
C TYR A 69 19.18 2.34 -6.07
N LEU A 70 18.81 1.56 -7.09
CA LEU A 70 17.41 1.17 -7.32
C LEU A 70 16.76 0.49 -6.10
N LEU A 71 17.48 -0.40 -5.41
CA LEU A 71 17.02 -1.07 -4.18
C LEU A 71 17.49 -0.38 -2.89
N TYR A 72 18.23 0.73 -3.04
CA TYR A 72 18.84 1.48 -1.95
C TYR A 72 18.40 2.94 -1.97
N GLY A 73 17.17 3.21 -2.44
CA GLY A 73 16.63 4.56 -2.57
C GLY A 73 16.63 5.33 -1.25
N GLN A 74 16.45 4.63 -0.12
CA GLN A 74 16.54 5.18 1.22
C GLN A 74 17.93 5.74 1.55
N GLU A 75 19.01 5.15 1.03
CA GLU A 75 20.38 5.62 1.24
C GLU A 75 20.69 6.85 0.38
N LEU A 76 19.95 7.02 -0.73
CA LEU A 76 20.08 8.18 -1.60
C LEU A 76 19.51 9.45 -0.95
N GLN A 77 18.50 9.32 -0.08
CA GLN A 77 17.87 10.43 0.63
C GLN A 77 18.85 11.27 1.46
N PRO A 78 19.68 10.71 2.38
CA PRO A 78 20.66 11.50 3.13
C PRO A 78 21.77 12.08 2.22
N ILE A 79 22.17 11.38 1.16
CA ILE A 79 23.15 11.88 0.18
C ILE A 79 22.60 13.14 -0.53
N PHE A 80 21.35 13.08 -0.99
CA PHE A 80 20.69 14.19 -1.65
C PHE A 80 20.39 15.34 -0.70
N LYS A 81 19.97 15.05 0.54
CA LYS A 81 19.85 16.08 1.58
C LYS A 81 21.17 16.84 1.77
N LYS A 82 22.30 16.12 1.90
CA LYS A 82 23.62 16.75 2.06
C LYS A 82 24.02 17.61 0.85
N LYS A 83 23.60 17.21 -0.35
CA LYS A 83 23.99 17.87 -1.61
C LYS A 83 23.09 19.04 -2.00
N TYR A 84 21.79 18.92 -1.79
CA TYR A 84 20.76 19.84 -2.28
C TYR A 84 20.07 20.62 -1.17
N GLY A 85 20.32 20.26 0.09
CA GLY A 85 19.74 20.92 1.26
C GLY A 85 18.48 20.22 1.80
N PRO A 86 17.75 20.86 2.72
CA PRO A 86 16.60 20.27 3.41
C PRO A 86 15.37 20.06 2.53
N MET A 87 15.31 20.70 1.36
CA MET A 87 14.23 20.57 0.38
C MET A 87 14.81 20.56 -1.03
N TRP A 88 14.42 19.59 -1.84
CA TRP A 88 14.91 19.49 -3.23
C TRP A 88 13.88 18.85 -4.17
N GLY A 89 13.89 19.28 -5.43
CA GLY A 89 13.11 18.68 -6.49
C GLY A 89 13.77 17.41 -7.03
N SER A 90 12.99 16.39 -7.37
CA SER A 90 13.49 15.20 -8.07
C SER A 90 12.51 14.78 -9.15
N SER A 91 13.05 14.46 -10.33
CA SER A 91 12.26 13.94 -11.45
C SER A 91 12.79 12.58 -11.90
N PHE A 92 11.91 11.60 -12.01
CA PHE A 92 12.23 10.27 -12.52
C PHE A 92 11.12 9.76 -13.42
N GLY A 93 11.43 9.54 -14.70
CA GLY A 93 10.40 9.22 -15.70
C GLY A 93 9.35 10.32 -15.77
N GLY A 94 8.06 9.94 -15.67
CA GLY A 94 6.93 10.86 -15.60
C GLY A 94 6.61 11.39 -14.19
N TYR A 95 7.37 10.99 -13.17
CA TYR A 95 7.12 11.39 -11.78
C TYR A 95 8.00 12.57 -11.39
N THR A 96 7.38 13.60 -10.82
CA THR A 96 8.05 14.72 -10.18
C THR A 96 7.67 14.73 -8.70
N ALA A 97 8.65 14.98 -7.84
CA ALA A 97 8.45 15.02 -6.41
C ALA A 97 9.29 16.14 -5.79
N VAL A 98 8.75 16.79 -4.77
CA VAL A 98 9.50 17.65 -3.86
C VAL A 98 9.79 16.82 -2.62
N ASN A 99 11.07 16.62 -2.33
CA ASN A 99 11.52 15.89 -1.17
C ASN A 99 11.75 16.87 -0.03
N ILE A 100 11.26 16.54 1.16
CA ILE A 100 11.39 17.35 2.37
C ILE A 100 12.10 16.48 3.41
N ALA A 101 13.24 16.96 3.91
CA ALA A 101 14.05 16.25 4.90
C ALA A 101 14.36 17.11 6.13
N ASP A 102 13.44 18.02 6.46
CA ASP A 102 13.48 18.92 7.60
C ASP A 102 12.15 18.87 8.35
N ALA A 103 12.23 18.85 9.68
CA ALA A 103 11.06 18.63 10.54
C ALA A 103 10.14 19.86 10.58
N GLU A 104 10.69 21.07 10.59
CA GLU A 104 9.91 22.32 10.63
C GLU A 104 9.15 22.52 9.32
N LEU A 105 9.81 22.26 8.19
CA LEU A 105 9.17 22.28 6.87
C LEU A 105 8.06 21.22 6.74
N LEU A 106 8.31 20.01 7.25
CA LEU A 106 7.30 18.95 7.26
C LEU A 106 6.10 19.33 8.14
N GLU A 107 6.33 19.95 9.29
CA GLU A 107 5.25 20.42 10.16
C GLU A 107 4.36 21.45 9.44
N ILE A 108 4.96 22.44 8.79
CA ILE A 108 4.22 23.45 8.01
C ILE A 108 3.38 22.78 6.93
N PHE A 109 3.97 21.83 6.20
CA PHE A 109 3.27 21.07 5.16
C PHE A 109 2.08 20.29 5.72
N LEU A 110 2.28 19.54 6.80
CA LEU A 110 1.22 18.72 7.41
C LEU A 110 0.09 19.57 8.02
N ARG A 111 0.39 20.78 8.53
CA ARG A 111 -0.64 21.71 9.01
C ARG A 111 -1.50 22.29 7.89
N GLN A 112 -1.00 22.31 6.66
CA GLN A 112 -1.71 22.77 5.47
C GLN A 112 -2.46 21.63 4.75
N GLU A 113 -2.37 20.40 5.27
CA GLU A 113 -3.07 19.26 4.71
C GLU A 113 -4.59 19.48 4.71
N GLY A 114 -5.22 19.19 3.57
CA GLY A 114 -6.67 19.31 3.43
C GLY A 114 -7.43 18.17 4.11
N LYS A 115 -8.76 18.27 4.10
CA LYS A 115 -9.65 17.23 4.67
C LYS A 115 -9.46 15.83 4.04
N TYR A 116 -9.10 15.80 2.76
CA TYR A 116 -8.89 14.57 2.00
C TYR A 116 -7.45 14.53 1.50
N PRO A 117 -6.48 14.09 2.32
CA PRO A 117 -5.12 13.91 1.86
C PRO A 117 -5.05 12.86 0.75
N MET A 118 -4.19 13.12 -0.23
CA MET A 118 -3.95 12.25 -1.37
C MET A 118 -2.49 11.82 -1.36
N ARG A 119 -2.25 10.54 -1.62
CA ARG A 119 -0.90 9.97 -1.69
C ARG A 119 -0.40 9.92 -3.13
N SER A 120 0.82 9.43 -3.30
CA SER A 120 1.35 9.07 -4.62
C SER A 120 0.43 8.05 -5.30
N ASP A 121 0.34 8.15 -6.61
CA ASP A 121 -0.52 7.34 -7.46
C ASP A 121 -0.29 5.82 -7.31
N MET A 122 -1.33 5.10 -6.87
CA MET A 122 -1.35 3.64 -6.70
C MET A 122 -1.90 2.92 -7.94
N LYS A 123 -1.66 3.47 -9.13
CA LYS A 123 -2.07 2.95 -10.45
C LYS A 123 -2.07 1.43 -10.60
N LEU A 124 -0.97 0.74 -10.27
CA LEU A 124 -0.87 -0.71 -10.49
C LEU A 124 -1.81 -1.52 -9.58
N TRP A 125 -2.12 -0.99 -8.41
CA TRP A 125 -3.04 -1.62 -7.48
C TRP A 125 -4.47 -1.40 -7.94
N ILE A 126 -4.80 -0.16 -8.31
CA ILE A 126 -6.10 0.21 -8.87
C ILE A 126 -6.40 -0.61 -10.13
N LEU A 127 -5.43 -0.71 -11.06
CA LEU A 127 -5.57 -1.47 -12.30
C LEU A 127 -5.90 -2.95 -12.06
N TYR A 128 -5.27 -3.57 -11.06
CA TYR A 128 -5.61 -4.95 -10.68
C TYR A 128 -7.07 -5.06 -10.21
N ARG A 129 -7.52 -4.11 -9.38
CA ARG A 129 -8.90 -4.09 -8.87
C ARG A 129 -9.91 -3.92 -9.99
N GLU A 130 -9.66 -3.01 -10.92
CA GLU A 130 -10.51 -2.78 -12.10
C GLU A 130 -10.55 -4.02 -13.01
N LEU A 131 -9.41 -4.68 -13.23
CA LEU A 131 -9.32 -5.90 -14.05
C LEU A 131 -10.15 -7.07 -13.49
N ARG A 132 -10.36 -7.10 -12.17
CA ARG A 132 -11.06 -8.17 -11.46
C ARG A 132 -12.43 -7.75 -10.90
N ASP A 133 -12.91 -6.55 -11.24
CA ASP A 133 -14.14 -5.96 -10.71
C ASP A 133 -14.22 -5.99 -9.16
N LEU A 134 -13.08 -5.72 -8.54
CA LEU A 134 -12.93 -5.67 -7.09
C LEU A 134 -13.11 -4.24 -6.58
N ALA A 135 -13.76 -4.11 -5.42
CA ALA A 135 -13.88 -2.83 -4.75
C ALA A 135 -12.49 -2.28 -4.35
N LEU A 136 -12.34 -0.96 -4.38
CA LEU A 136 -11.15 -0.29 -3.90
C LEU A 136 -11.13 -0.24 -2.36
N GLY A 137 -9.92 -0.27 -1.79
CA GLY A 137 -9.69 -0.17 -0.35
C GLY A 137 -9.24 1.22 0.10
N PRO A 138 -9.08 1.44 1.42
CA PRO A 138 -8.62 2.73 1.94
C PRO A 138 -7.19 3.11 1.50
N PHE A 139 -6.43 2.17 0.96
CA PHE A 139 -5.11 2.44 0.37
C PHE A 139 -5.17 2.92 -1.08
N THR A 140 -6.25 2.60 -1.81
CA THR A 140 -6.41 2.87 -3.25
C THR A 140 -7.55 3.85 -3.56
N GLU A 141 -8.44 4.09 -2.59
CA GLU A 141 -9.49 5.11 -2.66
C GLU A 141 -8.93 6.48 -2.33
N GLU A 142 -9.58 7.51 -2.87
CA GLU A 142 -9.22 8.91 -2.65
C GLU A 142 -10.46 9.75 -2.29
N GLY A 143 -10.24 10.97 -1.79
CA GLY A 143 -11.31 11.94 -1.57
C GLY A 143 -12.35 11.53 -0.50
N HIS A 144 -13.63 11.78 -0.80
CA HIS A 144 -14.73 11.51 0.14
C HIS A 144 -14.95 10.02 0.39
N ARG A 145 -14.75 9.17 -0.63
CA ARG A 145 -14.88 7.71 -0.49
C ARG A 145 -13.84 7.16 0.48
N TRP A 146 -12.57 7.53 0.27
CA TRP A 146 -11.49 7.25 1.21
C TRP A 146 -11.83 7.68 2.65
N HIS A 147 -12.28 8.92 2.82
CA HIS A 147 -12.58 9.46 4.14
C HIS A 147 -13.70 8.68 4.85
N THR A 148 -14.72 8.26 4.11
CA THR A 148 -15.83 7.46 4.64
C THR A 148 -15.34 6.10 5.13
N LEU A 149 -14.49 5.43 4.36
CA LEU A 149 -13.90 4.15 4.72
C LEU A 149 -12.97 4.27 5.91
N ARG A 150 -12.05 5.25 5.86
CA ARG A 150 -11.11 5.51 6.94
C ARG A 150 -11.83 5.82 8.25
N SER A 151 -12.85 6.67 8.21
CA SER A 151 -13.66 7.03 9.38
C SER A 151 -14.40 5.83 9.99
N THR A 152 -14.79 4.86 9.17
CA THR A 152 -15.47 3.64 9.61
C THR A 152 -14.47 2.67 10.27
N LEU A 153 -13.34 2.42 9.62
CA LEU A 153 -12.29 1.51 10.13
C LEU A 153 -11.65 2.03 11.41
N ASN A 154 -11.38 3.34 11.49
CA ASN A 154 -10.76 3.96 12.67
C ASN A 154 -11.55 3.70 13.95
N LYS A 155 -12.89 3.58 13.86
CA LYS A 155 -13.74 3.30 15.02
C LYS A 155 -13.49 1.94 15.64
N ARG A 156 -12.91 0.99 14.91
CA ARG A 156 -12.66 -0.39 15.36
C ARG A 156 -11.17 -0.68 15.56
N MET A 157 -10.31 -0.12 14.71
CA MET A 157 -8.88 -0.47 14.71
C MET A 157 -7.99 0.49 15.50
N LEU A 158 -8.33 1.80 15.55
CA LEU A 158 -7.44 2.82 16.10
C LEU A 158 -7.89 3.39 17.45
N LYS A 159 -9.09 3.05 17.91
CA LYS A 159 -9.55 3.44 19.24
C LYS A 159 -8.92 2.51 20.28
N PRO A 160 -8.21 3.04 21.30
CA PRO A 160 -7.56 2.20 22.32
C PRO A 160 -8.52 1.21 22.99
N ALA A 161 -9.75 1.64 23.30
CA ALA A 161 -10.77 0.79 23.92
C ALA A 161 -11.17 -0.42 23.06
N GLU A 162 -11.12 -0.30 21.73
CA GLU A 162 -11.42 -1.40 20.82
C GLU A 162 -10.16 -2.24 20.56
N ALA A 163 -8.99 -1.60 20.45
CA ALA A 163 -7.72 -2.29 20.24
C ALA A 163 -7.36 -3.25 21.40
N VAL A 164 -7.72 -2.90 22.63
CA VAL A 164 -7.53 -3.76 23.81
C VAL A 164 -8.30 -5.08 23.70
N LEU A 165 -9.40 -5.13 22.93
CA LEU A 165 -10.16 -6.38 22.75
C LEU A 165 -9.35 -7.44 22.00
N TYR A 166 -8.31 -7.06 21.26
CA TYR A 166 -7.45 -7.97 20.51
C TYR A 166 -6.33 -8.59 21.36
N THR A 167 -6.14 -8.17 22.63
CA THR A 167 -5.01 -8.64 23.45
C THR A 167 -5.06 -10.13 23.71
N GLY A 168 -6.25 -10.71 23.91
CA GLY A 168 -6.40 -12.16 24.09
C GLY A 168 -5.88 -12.93 22.89
N ALA A 169 -6.38 -12.59 21.70
CA ALA A 169 -5.95 -13.19 20.43
C ALA A 169 -4.45 -13.04 20.18
N LEU A 170 -3.88 -11.86 20.46
CA LEU A 170 -2.45 -11.63 20.31
C LEU A 170 -1.61 -12.42 21.32
N ASN A 171 -2.04 -12.53 22.57
CA ASN A 171 -1.33 -13.29 23.59
C ASN A 171 -1.23 -14.78 23.24
N GLU A 172 -2.27 -15.35 22.63
CA GLU A 172 -2.24 -16.72 22.11
C GLU A 172 -1.16 -16.87 21.03
N VAL A 173 -1.14 -15.97 20.04
CA VAL A 173 -0.14 -15.99 18.95
C VAL A 173 1.28 -15.77 19.47
N ILE A 174 1.46 -14.89 20.46
CA ILE A 174 2.75 -14.66 21.13
C ILE A 174 3.20 -15.93 21.86
N THR A 175 2.29 -16.61 22.56
CA THR A 175 2.60 -17.85 23.28
C THR A 175 3.08 -18.93 22.30
N ASP A 176 2.36 -19.11 21.18
CA ASP A 176 2.76 -20.06 20.14
C ASP A 176 4.11 -19.71 19.52
N PHE A 177 4.36 -18.42 19.25
CA PHE A 177 5.64 -17.94 18.73
C PHE A 177 6.81 -18.23 19.69
N LEU A 178 6.62 -18.04 21.00
CA LEU A 178 7.63 -18.37 22.01
C LEU A 178 7.91 -19.87 22.07
N HIS A 179 6.89 -20.72 21.91
CA HIS A 179 7.07 -22.16 21.80
C HIS A 179 7.86 -22.54 20.53
N THR A 180 7.48 -21.99 19.37
CA THR A 180 8.22 -22.23 18.12
C THR A 180 9.68 -21.80 18.22
N LEU A 181 9.96 -20.65 18.87
CA LEU A 181 11.31 -20.17 19.12
C LEU A 181 12.12 -21.14 19.98
N ASP A 182 11.53 -21.65 21.06
CA ASP A 182 12.20 -22.58 21.97
C ASP A 182 12.49 -23.92 21.29
N ASP A 183 11.57 -24.42 20.47
CA ASP A 183 11.75 -25.65 19.70
C ASP A 183 12.87 -25.50 18.66
N LEU A 184 12.85 -24.43 17.86
CA LEU A 184 13.92 -24.15 16.87
C LEU A 184 15.28 -23.95 17.54
N ARG A 185 15.30 -23.33 18.73
CA ARG A 185 16.53 -23.18 19.52
C ARG A 185 17.08 -24.52 19.98
N LYS A 186 16.22 -25.44 20.44
CA LYS A 186 16.63 -26.81 20.85
C LYS A 186 17.11 -27.66 19.68
N GLU A 187 16.53 -27.48 18.50
CA GLU A 187 16.94 -28.18 17.27
C GLU A 187 18.28 -27.65 16.71
N SER A 188 18.71 -26.45 17.14
CA SER A 188 19.97 -25.84 16.73
C SER A 188 21.19 -26.59 17.31
N PRO A 189 22.26 -26.83 16.52
CA PRO A 189 23.48 -27.47 17.01
C PRO A 189 24.13 -26.76 18.21
N SER A 190 23.91 -25.45 18.31
CA SER A 190 24.43 -24.62 19.42
C SER A 190 23.54 -24.62 20.66
N GLY A 191 22.27 -25.02 20.54
CA GLY A 191 21.25 -24.87 21.58
C GLY A 191 20.91 -23.42 21.95
N VAL A 192 21.44 -22.42 21.23
CA VAL A 192 21.31 -20.98 21.57
C VAL A 192 20.79 -20.16 20.39
N MET A 193 21.11 -20.54 19.16
CA MET A 193 20.80 -19.77 17.96
C MET A 193 19.53 -20.24 17.27
N VAL A 194 18.66 -19.31 16.87
CA VAL A 194 17.57 -19.54 15.92
C VAL A 194 17.97 -18.96 14.56
N ASN A 195 17.98 -19.79 13.53
CA ASN A 195 18.26 -19.37 12.15
C ASN A 195 17.03 -18.69 11.54
N ASP A 196 17.25 -17.75 10.62
CA ASP A 196 16.22 -17.05 9.85
C ASP A 196 15.08 -16.44 10.71
N ILE A 197 15.47 -15.69 11.74
CA ILE A 197 14.51 -15.05 12.65
C ILE A 197 13.59 -14.04 11.94
N ALA A 198 14.07 -13.44 10.83
CA ALA A 198 13.28 -12.50 10.04
C ALA A 198 12.03 -13.18 9.44
N ASN A 199 12.19 -14.38 8.87
CA ASN A 199 11.08 -15.18 8.39
C ASN A 199 10.12 -15.54 9.52
N LEU A 200 10.64 -15.92 10.69
CA LEU A 200 9.79 -16.21 11.84
C LEU A 200 8.96 -14.99 12.29
N PHE A 201 9.53 -13.79 12.26
CA PHE A 201 8.79 -12.56 12.52
C PHE A 201 7.72 -12.28 11.46
N TYR A 202 7.97 -12.57 10.18
CA TYR A 202 6.93 -12.47 9.15
C TYR A 202 5.78 -13.45 9.41
N ARG A 203 6.08 -14.71 9.73
CA ARG A 203 5.08 -15.73 10.09
C ARG A 203 4.26 -15.31 11.31
N PHE A 204 4.91 -14.77 12.35
CA PHE A 204 4.26 -14.21 13.53
C PHE A 204 3.34 -13.04 13.19
N ALA A 205 3.80 -12.08 12.40
CA ALA A 205 3.01 -10.93 11.98
C ALA A 205 1.78 -11.38 11.18
N PHE A 206 1.94 -12.33 10.25
CA PHE A 206 0.84 -12.89 9.48
C PHE A 206 -0.18 -13.62 10.35
N GLU A 207 0.26 -14.48 11.28
CA GLU A 207 -0.65 -15.15 12.21
C GLU A 207 -1.44 -14.15 13.05
N GLY A 208 -0.76 -13.13 13.60
CA GLY A 208 -1.38 -12.12 14.46
C GLY A 208 -2.43 -11.30 13.72
N ILE A 209 -2.09 -10.76 12.54
CA ILE A 209 -3.05 -9.93 11.79
C ILE A 209 -4.19 -10.77 11.22
N SER A 210 -3.92 -11.99 10.76
CA SER A 210 -4.94 -12.88 10.21
C SER A 210 -5.92 -13.32 11.30
N TYR A 211 -5.44 -13.58 12.51
CA TYR A 211 -6.31 -13.94 13.63
C TYR A 211 -7.23 -12.78 14.04
N ILE A 212 -6.71 -11.55 14.05
CA ILE A 212 -7.54 -10.36 14.30
C ILE A 212 -8.59 -10.16 13.21
N LEU A 213 -8.23 -10.33 11.94
CA LEU A 213 -9.09 -9.97 10.81
C LEU A 213 -10.12 -11.04 10.46
N PHE A 214 -9.74 -12.31 10.54
CA PHE A 214 -10.59 -13.43 10.16
C PHE A 214 -11.17 -14.17 11.37
N GLU A 215 -10.76 -13.85 12.60
CA GLU A 215 -11.10 -14.64 13.79
C GLU A 215 -10.70 -16.14 13.63
N THR A 216 -9.72 -16.44 12.76
CA THR A 216 -9.21 -17.78 12.44
C THR A 216 -7.69 -17.85 12.58
N ARG A 217 -7.20 -19.01 13.01
CA ARG A 217 -5.77 -19.34 13.01
C ARG A 217 -5.40 -19.89 11.64
N ILE A 218 -4.41 -19.29 10.97
CA ILE A 218 -3.99 -19.70 9.62
C ILE A 218 -2.80 -20.67 9.63
N GLY A 219 -2.27 -20.98 10.82
CA GLY A 219 -1.25 -22.01 11.02
C GLY A 219 0.14 -21.58 10.55
N CYS A 220 0.41 -20.29 10.46
CA CYS A 220 1.72 -19.77 10.07
C CYS A 220 2.82 -20.21 11.03
N LEU A 221 2.54 -20.43 12.32
CA LEU A 221 3.55 -20.80 13.33
C LEU A 221 3.69 -22.31 13.57
N GLU A 222 2.86 -23.13 12.91
CA GLU A 222 2.92 -24.58 13.06
C GLU A 222 4.20 -25.16 12.44
N LYS A 223 4.60 -26.35 12.91
CA LYS A 223 5.76 -27.07 12.36
C LYS A 223 5.55 -27.43 10.89
N ASN A 224 4.32 -27.81 10.54
CA ASN A 224 3.90 -28.09 9.17
C ASN A 224 2.91 -27.02 8.72
N VAL A 225 3.40 -25.96 8.10
CA VAL A 225 2.56 -24.86 7.62
C VAL A 225 1.61 -25.38 6.52
N PRO A 226 0.30 -25.07 6.57
CA PRO A 226 -0.63 -25.46 5.53
C PRO A 226 -0.16 -25.00 4.12
N PRO A 227 -0.36 -25.82 3.06
CA PRO A 227 0.03 -25.45 1.71
C PRO A 227 -0.60 -24.14 1.23
N GLU A 228 -1.86 -23.88 1.58
CA GLU A 228 -2.59 -22.66 1.23
C GLU A 228 -1.95 -21.43 1.87
N THR A 229 -1.62 -21.52 3.16
CA THR A 229 -0.94 -20.44 3.91
C THR A 229 0.46 -20.18 3.35
N SER A 230 1.20 -21.25 3.02
CA SER A 230 2.52 -21.12 2.39
C SER A 230 2.44 -20.45 1.02
N LYS A 231 1.44 -20.82 0.20
CA LYS A 231 1.17 -20.19 -1.10
C LYS A 231 0.84 -18.70 -0.94
N PHE A 232 0.00 -18.35 0.04
CA PHE A 232 -0.35 -16.97 0.36
C PHE A 232 0.88 -16.11 0.71
N ILE A 233 1.72 -16.57 1.65
CA ILE A 233 2.95 -15.86 2.05
C ILE A 233 3.89 -15.68 0.86
N ALA A 234 4.11 -16.74 0.07
CA ALA A 234 4.95 -16.69 -1.11
C ALA A 234 4.41 -15.70 -2.16
N SER A 235 3.09 -15.67 -2.35
CA SER A 235 2.44 -14.76 -3.30
C SER A 235 2.54 -13.30 -2.89
N ILE A 236 2.50 -12.96 -1.61
CA ILE A 236 2.76 -11.57 -1.15
C ILE A 236 4.18 -11.13 -1.52
N GLY A 237 5.19 -11.95 -1.20
CA GLY A 237 6.58 -11.63 -1.52
C GLY A 237 6.81 -11.49 -3.02
N ALA A 238 6.22 -12.39 -3.82
CA ALA A 238 6.28 -12.34 -5.27
C ALA A 238 5.54 -11.12 -5.85
N MET A 239 4.36 -10.78 -5.33
CA MET A 239 3.59 -9.60 -5.72
C MET A 239 4.41 -8.33 -5.52
N LEU A 240 5.00 -8.13 -4.34
CA LEU A 240 5.83 -6.96 -4.05
C LEU A 240 7.09 -6.88 -4.94
N LYS A 241 7.73 -8.03 -5.19
CA LYS A 241 8.89 -8.12 -6.07
C LYS A 241 8.54 -7.73 -7.51
N TYR A 242 7.47 -8.30 -8.06
CA TYR A 242 7.06 -8.03 -9.44
C TYR A 242 6.45 -6.64 -9.60
N MET A 243 5.82 -6.09 -8.56
CA MET A 243 5.35 -4.70 -8.53
C MET A 243 6.48 -3.72 -8.86
N LEU A 244 7.65 -3.87 -8.23
CA LEU A 244 8.81 -3.01 -8.52
C LEU A 244 9.22 -3.11 -9.99
N ILE A 245 9.31 -4.33 -10.53
CA ILE A 245 9.70 -4.56 -11.93
C ILE A 245 8.68 -3.96 -12.90
N VAL A 246 7.38 -4.20 -12.67
CA VAL A 246 6.29 -3.68 -13.50
C VAL A 246 6.20 -2.16 -13.45
N THR A 247 6.53 -1.54 -12.31
CA THR A 247 6.55 -0.07 -12.17
C THR A 247 7.63 0.58 -13.02
N LEU A 248 8.78 -0.09 -13.18
CA LEU A 248 9.92 0.43 -13.95
C LEU A 248 9.80 0.19 -15.45
N LEU A 249 9.07 -0.85 -15.85
CA LEU A 249 8.93 -1.23 -17.25
C LEU A 249 7.83 -0.39 -17.94
N PRO A 250 8.02 -0.03 -19.23
CA PRO A 250 6.98 0.62 -19.99
C PRO A 250 5.73 -0.25 -20.14
N GLU A 251 4.56 0.38 -20.26
CA GLU A 251 3.27 -0.32 -20.32
C GLU A 251 3.15 -1.27 -21.51
N TRP A 252 3.76 -0.95 -22.67
CA TRP A 252 3.76 -1.82 -23.84
C TRP A 252 4.40 -3.20 -23.58
N SER A 253 5.29 -3.28 -22.59
CA SER A 253 5.98 -4.52 -22.23
C SER A 253 5.09 -5.50 -21.47
N ARG A 254 3.94 -5.06 -20.93
CA ARG A 254 3.01 -5.89 -20.15
C ARG A 254 2.49 -7.11 -20.92
N ASN A 255 2.39 -7.00 -22.25
CA ASN A 255 1.93 -8.08 -23.13
C ASN A 255 3.07 -8.97 -23.68
N ILE A 256 4.33 -8.58 -23.47
CA ILE A 256 5.51 -9.27 -24.03
C ILE A 256 6.28 -10.00 -22.94
N LEU A 257 6.47 -9.35 -21.79
CA LEU A 257 7.25 -9.88 -20.67
C LEU A 257 6.33 -10.57 -19.64
N PRO A 258 6.80 -11.65 -18.99
CA PRO A 258 5.96 -12.42 -18.06
C PRO A 258 5.67 -11.69 -16.75
N TYR A 259 6.42 -10.63 -16.41
CA TYR A 259 6.36 -9.99 -15.09
C TYR A 259 4.99 -9.42 -14.74
N TYR A 260 4.28 -8.85 -15.71
CA TYR A 260 2.93 -8.34 -15.47
C TYR A 260 1.95 -9.49 -15.19
N LYS A 261 2.01 -10.58 -15.97
CA LYS A 261 1.19 -11.77 -15.72
C LYS A 261 1.46 -12.37 -14.34
N LEU A 262 2.74 -12.51 -13.96
CA LEU A 262 3.14 -13.02 -12.64
C LEU A 262 2.68 -12.10 -11.51
N TYR A 263 2.72 -10.78 -11.70
CA TYR A 263 2.16 -9.83 -10.74
C TYR A 263 0.66 -10.05 -10.53
N ILE A 264 -0.11 -10.18 -11.62
CA ILE A 264 -1.56 -10.42 -11.55
C ILE A 264 -1.88 -11.78 -10.91
N GLU A 265 -1.16 -12.84 -11.29
CA GLU A 265 -1.37 -14.19 -10.73
C GLU A 265 -1.13 -14.24 -9.22
N ASN A 266 -0.09 -13.56 -8.73
CA ASN A 266 0.18 -13.50 -7.30
C ASN A 266 -0.86 -12.68 -6.55
N TRP A 267 -1.41 -11.64 -7.16
CA TRP A 267 -2.57 -10.94 -6.63
C TRP A 267 -3.81 -11.84 -6.55
N ASP A 268 -4.10 -12.62 -7.61
CA ASP A 268 -5.24 -13.54 -7.63
C ASP A 268 -5.14 -14.56 -6.48
N ASN A 269 -3.96 -15.11 -6.23
CA ASN A 269 -3.73 -16.02 -5.09
C ASN A 269 -3.97 -15.36 -3.73
N ILE A 270 -3.63 -14.07 -3.57
CA ILE A 270 -3.85 -13.31 -2.33
C ILE A 270 -5.35 -13.10 -2.10
N PHE A 271 -6.09 -12.72 -3.14
CA PHE A 271 -7.54 -12.53 -3.06
C PHE A 271 -8.29 -13.84 -2.82
N GLU A 272 -7.93 -14.90 -3.54
CA GLU A 272 -8.49 -16.24 -3.36
C GLU A 272 -8.36 -16.70 -1.90
N PHE A 273 -7.17 -16.53 -1.30
CA PHE A 273 -6.94 -16.88 0.10
C PHE A 273 -7.82 -16.06 1.05
N GLY A 274 -7.85 -14.74 0.89
CA GLY A 274 -8.64 -13.89 1.79
C GLY A 274 -10.15 -14.09 1.64
N GLU A 275 -10.66 -14.38 0.44
CA GLU A 275 -12.07 -14.73 0.20
C GLU A 275 -12.44 -16.02 0.93
N LEU A 276 -11.57 -17.02 0.85
CA LEU A 276 -11.74 -18.29 1.55
C LEU A 276 -11.78 -18.07 3.08
N GLU A 277 -10.88 -17.28 3.65
CA GLU A 277 -10.87 -17.01 5.09
C GLU A 277 -12.08 -16.20 5.55
N VAL A 278 -12.51 -15.19 4.79
CA VAL A 278 -13.74 -14.44 5.06
C VAL A 278 -14.96 -15.36 5.04
N TRP A 279 -15.01 -16.29 4.07
CA TRP A 279 -16.07 -17.28 3.98
C TRP A 279 -16.07 -18.25 5.16
N LYS A 280 -14.90 -18.76 5.56
CA LYS A 280 -14.74 -19.64 6.74
C LYS A 280 -15.21 -18.94 8.02
N MET A 281 -14.75 -17.71 8.26
CA MET A 281 -15.16 -16.88 9.39
C MET A 281 -16.68 -16.71 9.43
N SER A 282 -17.27 -16.31 8.30
CA SER A 282 -18.72 -16.06 8.18
C SER A 282 -19.52 -17.33 8.46
N SER A 283 -19.08 -18.47 7.93
CA SER A 283 -19.70 -19.78 8.15
C SER A 283 -19.64 -20.22 9.62
N MET A 284 -18.50 -20.00 10.29
CA MET A 284 -18.37 -20.29 11.72
C MET A 284 -19.26 -19.40 12.58
N ARG A 285 -19.36 -18.11 12.25
CA ARG A 285 -20.23 -17.18 12.96
C ARG A 285 -21.71 -17.56 12.81
N LEU A 286 -22.12 -17.95 11.61
CA LEU A 286 -23.48 -18.47 11.36
C LEU A 286 -23.78 -19.71 12.20
N ARG A 287 -22.85 -20.66 12.31
CA ARG A 287 -23.02 -21.87 13.14
C ARG A 287 -23.16 -21.53 14.64
N ARG A 288 -22.41 -20.55 15.15
CA ARG A 288 -22.55 -20.09 16.54
C ARG A 288 -23.93 -19.46 16.78
N VAL A 289 -24.42 -18.67 15.83
CA VAL A 289 -25.75 -18.03 15.91
C VAL A 289 -26.88 -19.05 15.72
N SER A 290 -26.70 -20.09 14.89
CA SER A 290 -27.70 -21.14 14.70
C SER A 290 -27.90 -22.03 15.92
N ALA A 291 -26.88 -22.14 16.78
CA ALA A 291 -27.00 -22.79 18.08
C ALA A 291 -27.88 -22.00 19.08
N ASP A 292 -28.15 -20.72 18.80
CA ASP A 292 -29.04 -19.85 19.59
C ASP A 292 -30.34 -19.58 18.80
N SER A 293 -31.37 -20.38 19.08
CA SER A 293 -32.57 -20.55 18.22
C SER A 293 -33.37 -19.25 17.98
N ARG A 294 -33.16 -18.20 18.78
CA ARG A 294 -33.90 -16.92 18.69
C ARG A 294 -33.32 -15.94 17.67
N LEU A 295 -32.07 -16.09 17.25
CA LEU A 295 -31.36 -15.12 16.38
C LEU A 295 -31.27 -15.56 14.91
N TYR A 296 -31.51 -16.84 14.61
CA TYR A 296 -31.24 -17.44 13.31
C TYR A 296 -31.99 -16.79 12.11
N ARG A 297 -33.26 -16.40 12.28
CA ARG A 297 -34.06 -15.78 11.20
C ARG A 297 -33.66 -14.34 10.87
N VAL A 298 -33.23 -13.57 11.88
CA VAL A 298 -32.79 -12.17 11.69
C VAL A 298 -31.38 -12.12 11.10
N TYR A 299 -30.50 -13.03 11.51
CA TYR A 299 -29.13 -13.10 11.03
C TYR A 299 -28.99 -13.67 9.62
N SER A 300 -29.85 -14.60 9.18
CA SER A 300 -29.77 -15.17 7.82
C SER A 300 -30.01 -14.11 6.72
N VAL A 301 -30.98 -13.22 6.93
CA VAL A 301 -31.26 -12.10 6.01
C VAL A 301 -30.16 -11.02 6.11
N CYS A 302 -29.66 -10.76 7.31
CA CYS A 302 -28.63 -9.76 7.53
C CYS A 302 -27.26 -10.20 6.96
N VAL A 303 -26.89 -11.48 7.03
CA VAL A 303 -25.62 -12.01 6.51
C VAL A 303 -25.59 -12.06 4.98
N CYS A 304 -26.72 -12.30 4.29
CA CYS A 304 -26.78 -12.15 2.83
C CYS A 304 -26.52 -10.71 2.38
N VAL A 305 -27.10 -9.72 3.07
CA VAL A 305 -26.84 -8.29 2.78
C VAL A 305 -25.42 -7.88 3.18
N HIS A 306 -24.90 -8.44 4.27
CA HIS A 306 -23.55 -8.13 4.75
C HIS A 306 -22.44 -8.84 3.95
N LEU A 307 -22.71 -9.92 3.23
CA LEU A 307 -21.75 -10.54 2.31
C LEU A 307 -21.49 -9.64 1.09
N GLU A 308 -22.53 -8.94 0.61
CA GLU A 308 -22.42 -7.91 -0.43
C GLU A 308 -21.64 -6.67 0.07
N GLU A 309 -21.81 -6.33 1.36
CA GLU A 309 -21.03 -5.32 2.07
C GLU A 309 -19.71 -5.84 2.66
N ARG A 310 -19.21 -7.06 2.42
CA ARG A 310 -17.97 -7.59 3.05
C ARG A 310 -16.79 -7.79 2.11
N LYS A 311 -16.89 -7.27 0.88
CA LYS A 311 -15.72 -7.01 0.02
C LYS A 311 -14.65 -6.12 0.71
N TRP A 312 -14.96 -5.43 1.82
CA TRP A 312 -14.06 -4.50 2.52
C TRP A 312 -12.93 -5.13 3.36
N ILE A 313 -13.08 -6.36 3.87
CA ILE A 313 -12.06 -6.96 4.76
C ILE A 313 -10.81 -7.31 3.94
N LEU A 314 -11.01 -7.92 2.77
CA LEU A 314 -9.99 -8.13 1.73
C LEU A 314 -9.31 -6.84 1.29
N ASN A 315 -10.05 -5.73 1.28
CA ASN A 315 -9.52 -4.43 0.89
C ASN A 315 -8.60 -3.79 1.93
N SER A 316 -8.61 -4.29 3.16
CA SER A 316 -7.79 -3.80 4.27
C SER A 316 -6.51 -4.63 4.48
N LEU A 317 -6.48 -5.87 4.01
CA LEU A 317 -5.36 -6.83 4.14
C LEU A 317 -4.17 -6.54 3.24
N CYS A 318 -4.36 -5.77 2.18
CA CYS A 318 -3.30 -5.48 1.25
C CYS A 318 -2.52 -4.21 1.60
N MET A 319 -2.74 -3.57 2.76
CA MET A 319 -1.84 -2.51 3.22
C MET A 319 -0.49 -3.06 3.68
#